data_AF-A0A3Q0IVE6-F1
#
_entry.id   AF-A0A3Q0IVE6-F1
#
_cell.length_a   1.000
_cell.length_b   1.000
_cell.length_c   1.000
_cell.angle_alpha   90.00
_cell.angle_beta   90.00
_cell.angle_gamma   90.00
#
_symmetry.space_group_name_H-M   'P 1'
#
loop_
_entity.id
_entity.type
_entity.pdbx_description
1 polymer ?
#
loop_
_entity_poly.entity_id
_entity_poly.type
_entity_poly.pdbx_seq_one_letter_code
_entity_poly.pdbx_strand_id
1 'polypeptide(L)'
;MHNFMKYVTESNCVKEHGGGGDQWADKQPDYRQHGITELPNPRPTVIQCFMNLCHLARQGIKVMVNHKYFQQGILLAILINTLSMGIEYHNQPEELTVIVEISNVIFSAVFAIEMLLKIIAEGPFGYISNGFNVFDGIIVILSVVELGQTYFGEPAREGVQSNSGLSVLRTFRLLRILKLVRFMPNLRRQLFVMLRTMDNVAVFFSLLILFIFIFR
;
A
#
# COMPACT_ATOMS: atom_id res chain seq x y z
N MET A 1 -6.56 29.82 8.04
CA MET A 1 -5.33 29.21 8.59
C MET A 1 -4.72 30.04 9.73
N HIS A 2 -5.53 30.79 10.50
CA HIS A 2 -5.07 31.74 11.53
C HIS A 2 -5.71 31.51 12.92
N ASN A 3 -6.55 30.48 13.06
CA ASN A 3 -7.28 30.17 14.32
C ASN A 3 -6.70 28.99 15.12
N PHE A 4 -5.58 28.40 14.69
CA PHE A 4 -4.94 27.27 15.38
C PHE A 4 -3.71 27.68 16.21
N MET A 5 -3.29 28.95 16.13
CA MET A 5 -2.09 29.47 16.79
C MET A 5 -2.36 30.33 18.04
N LYS A 6 -3.64 30.56 18.41
CA LYS A 6 -4.02 31.22 19.67
C LYS A 6 -4.21 30.27 20.84
N TYR A 7 -4.37 28.96 20.59
CA TYR A 7 -4.64 27.98 21.65
C TYR A 7 -3.40 27.54 22.45
N VAL A 8 -2.20 28.02 22.10
CA VAL A 8 -0.94 27.61 22.75
C VAL A 8 -0.35 28.73 23.64
N THR A 9 -0.96 29.92 23.71
CA THR A 9 -0.33 31.08 24.37
C THR A 9 -0.97 31.52 25.70
N GLU A 10 -2.03 30.86 26.18
CA GLU A 10 -2.75 31.27 27.41
C GLU A 10 -2.92 30.16 28.45
N SER A 11 -2.02 29.17 28.46
CA SER A 11 -1.91 28.21 29.56
C SER A 11 -0.75 28.58 30.49
N ASN A 12 -1.11 29.29 31.56
CA ASN A 12 -0.49 29.17 32.89
C ASN A 12 0.93 29.70 33.11
N CYS A 13 1.16 30.97 32.77
CA CYS A 13 1.87 31.83 33.71
C CYS A 13 0.85 32.35 34.72
N VAL A 14 1.00 31.96 35.99
CA VAL A 14 0.68 32.71 37.23
C VAL A 14 0.44 31.69 38.35
N LYS A 15 1.47 31.55 39.20
CA LYS A 15 1.29 31.23 40.62
C LYS A 15 1.19 32.58 41.34
N GLU A 16 0.18 32.70 42.18
CA GLU A 16 -0.08 33.86 43.04
C GLU A 16 1.10 34.14 43.98
N HIS A 17 1.26 35.41 44.35
CA HIS A 17 1.26 35.82 45.75
C HIS A 17 0.94 37.32 45.89
N GLY A 18 -0.13 37.62 46.61
CA GLY A 18 -0.12 38.71 47.62
C GLY A 18 -0.95 39.96 47.33
N GLY A 19 -2.17 39.98 47.84
CA GLY A 19 -2.57 40.95 48.87
C GLY A 19 -3.37 42.19 48.47
N GLY A 20 -4.61 42.26 48.99
CA GLY A 20 -5.13 43.45 49.66
C GLY A 20 -6.18 44.30 48.94
N GLY A 21 -7.39 44.36 49.54
CA GLY A 21 -8.37 45.46 49.43
C GLY A 21 -9.22 45.50 48.16
N ASP A 22 -10.50 45.86 48.11
CA ASP A 22 -11.43 46.47 49.06
C ASP A 22 -12.87 46.18 48.58
N GLN A 23 -13.76 45.96 49.55
CA GLN A 23 -15.14 46.47 49.69
C GLN A 23 -16.12 46.63 48.49
N TRP A 24 -17.39 46.36 48.85
CA TRP A 24 -18.68 46.74 48.24
C TRP A 24 -19.44 45.62 47.49
N ALA A 25 -20.43 45.10 48.22
CA ALA A 25 -21.77 44.69 47.81
C ALA A 25 -22.01 44.35 46.32
N ASP A 26 -22.49 43.15 46.03
CA ASP A 26 -23.94 42.86 46.03
C ASP A 26 -24.17 41.36 45.70
N LYS A 27 -25.36 40.87 46.06
CA LYS A 27 -25.89 39.50 45.92
C LYS A 27 -25.30 38.63 44.80
N GLN A 28 -24.65 37.52 45.16
CA GLN A 28 -24.52 36.37 44.26
C GLN A 28 -25.73 35.43 44.45
N PRO A 29 -26.51 35.11 43.42
CA PRO A 29 -27.46 34.02 43.51
C PRO A 29 -26.70 32.69 43.65
N ASP A 30 -27.16 31.86 44.57
CA ASP A 30 -26.64 30.51 44.80
C ASP A 30 -26.94 29.62 43.59
N TYR A 31 -25.93 29.43 42.73
CA TYR A 31 -25.99 28.51 41.59
C TYR A 31 -25.73 27.05 41.98
N ARG A 32 -25.76 26.68 43.26
CA ARG A 32 -25.43 25.32 43.73
C ARG A 32 -26.55 24.29 43.50
N GLN A 33 -27.46 24.52 42.55
CA GLN A 33 -28.63 23.66 42.35
C GLN A 33 -29.13 23.62 40.91
N HIS A 34 -28.25 23.38 39.95
CA HIS A 34 -28.66 22.65 38.75
C HIS A 34 -27.68 21.52 38.51
N GLY A 35 -28.14 20.31 38.89
CA GLY A 35 -27.42 19.08 38.65
C GLY A 35 -26.98 19.01 37.19
N ILE A 36 -25.68 19.05 36.98
CA ILE A 36 -25.09 18.38 35.83
C ILE A 36 -25.31 16.90 36.12
N THR A 37 -26.45 16.42 35.65
CA THR A 37 -26.74 15.01 35.47
C THR A 37 -25.50 14.43 34.83
N GLU A 38 -24.73 13.63 35.58
CA GLU A 38 -23.59 12.92 35.02
C GLU A 38 -24.13 12.10 33.86
N LEU A 39 -23.82 12.52 32.63
CA LEU A 39 -24.14 11.74 31.45
C LEU A 39 -23.45 10.39 31.66
N PRO A 40 -24.18 9.27 31.61
CA PRO A 40 -23.60 7.97 31.88
C PRO A 40 -22.44 7.77 30.90
N ASN A 41 -21.24 7.57 31.45
CA ASN A 41 -20.04 7.14 30.75
C ASN A 41 -20.47 6.10 29.68
N PRO A 42 -20.31 6.37 28.37
CA PRO A 42 -20.75 5.43 27.37
C PRO A 42 -19.95 4.16 27.59
N ARG A 43 -20.64 3.11 28.05
CA ARG A 43 -20.09 1.77 28.28
C ARG A 43 -19.14 1.43 27.13
N PRO A 44 -17.92 0.91 27.39
CA PRO A 44 -17.03 0.52 26.31
C PRO A 44 -17.79 -0.50 25.47
N THR A 45 -18.27 -0.04 24.32
CA THR A 45 -19.04 -0.88 23.42
C THR A 45 -18.09 -1.95 22.93
N VAL A 46 -18.61 -3.16 22.71
CA VAL A 46 -17.86 -4.24 22.05
C VAL A 46 -17.15 -3.73 20.78
N ILE A 47 -17.74 -2.74 20.09
CA ILE A 47 -17.17 -2.01 18.95
C ILE A 47 -15.85 -1.30 19.33
N GLN A 48 -15.77 -0.65 20.48
CA GLN A 48 -14.58 0.07 20.94
C GLN A 48 -13.47 -0.89 21.40
N CYS A 49 -13.84 -2.05 21.98
CA CYS A 49 -12.89 -3.14 22.25
C CYS A 49 -12.40 -3.78 20.94
N PHE A 50 -13.28 -4.03 19.97
CA PHE A 50 -12.94 -4.54 18.64
C PHE A 50 -12.08 -3.56 17.86
N MET A 51 -12.38 -2.25 17.92
CA MET A 51 -11.57 -1.20 17.32
C MET A 51 -10.20 -1.10 17.98
N ASN A 52 -10.10 -1.20 19.30
CA ASN A 52 -8.81 -1.21 20.00
C ASN A 52 -8.01 -2.48 19.69
N LEU A 53 -8.64 -3.65 19.61
CA LEU A 53 -8.02 -4.92 19.20
C LEU A 53 -7.55 -4.86 17.74
N CYS A 54 -8.36 -4.32 16.84
CA CYS A 54 -8.01 -4.07 15.45
C CYS A 54 -6.87 -3.04 15.33
N HIS A 55 -6.85 -2.00 16.17
CA HIS A 55 -5.78 -1.01 16.21
C HIS A 55 -4.46 -1.61 16.72
N LEU A 56 -4.51 -2.44 17.76
CA LEU A 56 -3.35 -3.15 18.31
C LEU A 56 -2.82 -4.20 17.30
N ALA A 57 -3.72 -4.99 16.70
CA ALA A 57 -3.36 -5.93 15.64
C ALA A 57 -2.74 -5.21 14.45
N ARG A 58 -3.31 -4.05 14.04
CA ARG A 58 -2.76 -3.21 12.98
C ARG A 58 -1.37 -2.67 13.34
N GLN A 59 -1.13 -2.26 14.58
CA GLN A 59 0.20 -1.81 15.02
C GLN A 59 1.21 -2.97 15.00
N GLY A 60 0.84 -4.15 15.47
CA GLY A 60 1.69 -5.35 15.40
C GLY A 60 2.03 -5.77 13.97
N ILE A 61 1.02 -5.83 13.09
CA ILE A 61 1.21 -6.14 11.66
C ILE A 61 2.07 -5.08 10.99
N LYS A 62 1.88 -3.80 11.33
CA LYS A 62 2.70 -2.71 10.78
C LYS A 62 4.17 -2.86 11.18
N VAL A 63 4.47 -3.27 12.41
CA VAL A 63 5.86 -3.55 12.83
C VAL A 63 6.42 -4.75 12.07
N MET A 64 5.64 -5.82 11.91
CA MET A 64 6.06 -7.01 11.17
C MET A 64 6.34 -6.73 9.69
N VAL A 65 5.42 -6.05 8.98
CA VAL A 65 5.53 -5.76 7.55
C VAL A 65 6.66 -4.77 7.25
N ASN A 66 6.95 -3.86 8.18
CA ASN A 66 8.08 -2.92 8.04
C ASN A 66 9.42 -3.53 8.47
N HIS A 67 9.43 -4.75 8.99
CA HIS A 67 10.67 -5.39 9.40
C HIS A 67 11.55 -5.72 8.19
N LYS A 68 12.85 -5.38 8.27
CA LYS A 68 13.80 -5.56 7.17
C LYS A 68 13.89 -7.00 6.70
N TYR A 69 13.82 -7.96 7.62
CA TYR A 69 13.89 -9.39 7.29
C TYR A 69 12.65 -9.89 6.55
N PHE A 70 11.47 -9.34 6.86
CA PHE A 70 10.25 -9.65 6.11
C PHE A 70 10.40 -9.14 4.67
N GLN A 71 10.85 -7.90 4.50
CA GLN A 71 11.11 -7.31 3.20
C GLN A 71 12.18 -8.06 2.38
N GLN A 72 13.26 -8.48 3.03
CA GLN A 72 14.31 -9.30 2.40
C GLN A 72 13.79 -10.71 2.05
N GLY A 73 12.94 -11.30 2.87
CA GLY A 73 12.30 -12.59 2.59
C GLY A 73 11.42 -12.54 1.34
N ILE A 74 10.60 -11.49 1.21
CA ILE A 74 9.79 -11.25 0.00
C ILE A 74 10.68 -11.03 -1.22
N LEU A 75 11.76 -10.26 -1.09
CA LEU A 75 12.73 -10.07 -2.17
C LEU A 75 13.35 -11.39 -2.63
N LEU A 76 13.76 -12.24 -1.68
CA LEU A 76 14.32 -13.55 -1.98
C LEU A 76 13.29 -14.45 -2.67
N ALA A 77 12.04 -14.43 -2.21
CA ALA A 77 10.94 -15.15 -2.84
C ALA A 77 10.71 -14.71 -4.29
N ILE A 78 10.76 -13.40 -4.58
CA ILE A 78 10.67 -12.88 -5.95
C ILE A 78 11.84 -13.37 -6.81
N LEU A 79 13.06 -13.32 -6.25
CA LEU A 79 14.27 -13.75 -6.95
C LEU A 79 14.21 -15.24 -7.30
N ILE A 80 13.89 -16.09 -6.33
CA ILE A 80 13.74 -17.54 -6.54
C ILE A 80 12.63 -17.83 -7.56
N ASN A 81 11.47 -17.17 -7.43
CA ASN A 81 10.37 -17.36 -8.37
C ASN A 81 10.75 -17.01 -9.81
N THR A 82 11.48 -15.91 -9.99
CA THR A 82 11.87 -15.44 -11.33
C THR A 82 13.02 -16.28 -11.91
N LEU A 83 13.99 -16.67 -11.08
CA LEU A 83 15.06 -17.58 -11.51
C LEU A 83 14.49 -18.95 -11.91
N SER A 84 13.51 -19.46 -11.17
CA SER A 84 12.83 -20.71 -11.51
C SER A 84 12.16 -20.67 -12.89
N MET A 85 11.63 -19.52 -13.31
CA MET A 85 11.09 -19.36 -14.68
C MET A 85 12.20 -19.20 -15.73
N GLY A 86 13.34 -18.62 -15.37
CA GLY A 86 14.46 -18.42 -16.29
C GLY A 86 15.25 -19.69 -16.62
N ILE A 87 15.14 -20.73 -15.79
CA ILE A 87 15.81 -22.03 -15.97
C ILE A 87 15.00 -22.96 -16.89
N GLU A 88 13.72 -22.66 -17.13
CA GLU A 88 12.84 -23.44 -18.01
C GLU A 88 13.43 -23.51 -19.43
N TYR A 89 13.63 -24.73 -19.94
CA TYR A 89 14.23 -24.99 -21.25
C TYR A 89 13.36 -25.89 -22.12
N HIS A 90 13.60 -25.85 -23.43
CA HIS A 90 12.81 -26.62 -24.39
C HIS A 90 13.11 -28.13 -24.25
N ASN A 91 12.06 -28.94 -24.03
CA ASN A 91 12.11 -30.38 -23.68
C ASN A 91 12.50 -30.71 -22.24
N GLN A 92 12.03 -29.94 -21.25
CA GLN A 92 12.25 -30.30 -19.85
C GLN A 92 11.38 -31.51 -19.41
N PRO A 93 11.85 -32.31 -18.45
CA PRO A 93 11.08 -33.42 -17.91
C PRO A 93 9.80 -32.92 -17.22
N GLU A 94 8.73 -33.70 -17.33
CA GLU A 94 7.40 -33.34 -16.81
C GLU A 94 7.42 -33.00 -15.30
N GLU A 95 8.28 -33.67 -14.54
CA GLU A 95 8.48 -33.39 -13.12
C GLU A 95 8.93 -31.96 -12.83
N LEU A 96 9.84 -31.42 -13.65
CA LEU A 96 10.34 -30.05 -13.46
C LEU A 96 9.24 -29.03 -13.76
N THR A 97 8.37 -29.32 -14.74
CA THR A 97 7.24 -28.45 -15.10
C THR A 97 6.24 -28.34 -13.96
N VAL A 98 5.91 -29.48 -13.35
CA VAL A 98 5.01 -29.54 -12.21
C VAL A 98 5.59 -28.78 -11.01
N ILE A 99 6.89 -28.94 -10.73
CA ILE A 99 7.56 -28.23 -9.63
C ILE A 99 7.53 -26.70 -9.84
N VAL A 100 7.84 -26.23 -11.05
CA VAL A 100 7.83 -24.79 -11.39
C VAL A 100 6.42 -24.23 -11.30
N GLU A 101 5.40 -24.96 -11.77
CA GLU A 101 4.01 -24.54 -11.68
C GLU A 101 3.51 -24.45 -10.24
N ILE A 102 3.75 -25.49 -9.43
CA ILE A 102 3.39 -25.49 -7.99
C ILE A 102 4.09 -24.33 -7.27
N SER A 103 5.38 -24.14 -7.53
CA SER A 103 6.14 -23.03 -6.96
C SER A 103 5.52 -21.68 -7.32
N ASN A 104 5.08 -21.50 -8.57
CA ASN A 104 4.44 -20.28 -9.02
C ASN A 104 3.15 -19.97 -8.25
N VAL A 105 2.34 -20.98 -7.93
CA VAL A 105 1.13 -20.83 -7.10
C VAL A 105 1.51 -20.38 -5.70
N ILE A 106 2.48 -21.05 -5.07
CA ILE A 106 2.93 -20.74 -3.70
C ILE A 106 3.44 -19.30 -3.61
N PHE A 107 4.32 -18.89 -4.53
CA PHE A 107 4.86 -17.52 -4.53
C PHE A 107 3.77 -16.46 -4.78
N SER A 108 2.81 -16.75 -5.65
CA SER A 108 1.67 -15.86 -5.88
C SER A 108 0.81 -15.69 -4.63
N ALA A 109 0.56 -16.78 -3.90
CA ALA A 109 -0.16 -16.73 -2.63
C ALA A 109 0.61 -15.91 -1.57
N VAL A 110 1.93 -16.09 -1.46
CA VAL A 110 2.78 -15.29 -0.56
C VAL A 110 2.68 -13.80 -0.87
N PHE A 111 2.72 -13.39 -2.15
CA PHE A 111 2.58 -11.99 -2.52
C PHE A 111 1.16 -11.44 -2.32
N ALA A 112 0.13 -12.27 -2.50
CA ALA A 112 -1.24 -11.88 -2.19
C ALA A 112 -1.44 -11.62 -0.69
N ILE A 113 -0.88 -12.49 0.16
CA ILE A 113 -0.88 -12.31 1.62
C ILE A 113 -0.10 -11.06 1.99
N GLU A 114 1.07 -10.84 1.40
CA GLU A 114 1.87 -9.64 1.64
C GLU A 114 1.14 -8.34 1.29
N MET A 115 0.44 -8.31 0.14
CA MET A 115 -0.42 -7.20 -0.26
C MET A 115 -1.52 -6.96 0.77
N LEU A 116 -2.22 -8.01 1.21
CA LEU A 116 -3.29 -7.90 2.21
C LEU A 116 -2.77 -7.36 3.54
N LEU A 117 -1.61 -7.85 4.00
CA LEU A 117 -0.97 -7.38 5.24
C LEU A 117 -0.60 -5.89 5.14
N LYS A 118 -0.09 -5.42 3.99
CA LYS A 118 0.18 -3.99 3.77
C LYS A 118 -1.08 -3.14 3.78
N ILE A 119 -2.15 -3.59 3.13
CA ILE A 119 -3.45 -2.89 3.11
C ILE A 119 -4.00 -2.78 4.54
N ILE A 120 -3.89 -3.83 5.36
CA ILE A 120 -4.33 -3.79 6.76
C ILE A 120 -3.43 -2.84 7.59
N ALA A 121 -2.10 -2.89 7.40
CA ALA A 121 -1.15 -2.07 8.12
C ALA A 121 -1.30 -0.56 7.83
N GLU A 122 -1.32 -0.19 6.55
CA GLU A 122 -1.35 1.20 6.09
C GLU A 122 -2.77 1.75 5.94
N GLY A 123 -3.76 0.87 5.82
CA GLY A 123 -5.12 1.20 5.41
C GLY A 123 -5.22 1.35 3.89
N PRO A 124 -6.43 1.21 3.31
CA PRO A 124 -6.60 1.24 1.85
C PRO A 124 -6.16 2.58 1.23
N PHE A 125 -6.51 3.71 1.84
CA PHE A 125 -6.08 5.03 1.37
C PHE A 125 -4.57 5.26 1.51
N GLY A 126 -3.95 4.74 2.59
CA GLY A 126 -2.51 4.83 2.79
C GLY A 126 -1.74 4.00 1.76
N TYR A 127 -2.24 2.81 1.46
CA TYR A 127 -1.67 1.93 0.44
C TYR A 127 -1.70 2.57 -0.96
N ILE A 128 -2.84 3.17 -1.33
CA ILE A 128 -3.02 3.79 -2.65
C ILE A 128 -2.19 5.07 -2.80
N SER A 129 -1.95 5.80 -1.70
CA SER A 129 -1.11 6.99 -1.72
C SER A 129 0.36 6.69 -2.07
N ASN A 130 0.84 5.46 -1.89
CA ASN A 130 2.20 5.06 -2.22
C ASN A 130 2.23 4.36 -3.59
N GLY A 131 2.72 5.06 -4.61
CA GLY A 131 2.77 4.54 -5.99
C GLY A 131 3.52 3.20 -6.14
N PHE A 132 4.54 2.91 -5.32
CA PHE A 132 5.23 1.61 -5.35
C PHE A 132 4.40 0.48 -4.75
N ASN A 133 3.56 0.78 -3.75
CA ASN A 133 2.61 -0.19 -3.21
C ASN A 133 1.48 -0.44 -4.21
N VAL A 134 0.95 0.60 -4.86
CA VAL A 134 -0.03 0.44 -5.95
C VAL A 134 0.53 -0.42 -7.08
N PHE A 135 1.74 -0.13 -7.55
CA PHE A 135 2.41 -0.91 -8.58
C PHE A 135 2.52 -2.39 -8.20
N ASP A 136 2.99 -2.68 -6.99
CA ASP A 136 3.07 -4.04 -6.47
C ASP A 136 1.70 -4.74 -6.41
N GLY A 137 0.67 -4.00 -5.99
CA GLY A 137 -0.72 -4.48 -5.97
C GLY A 137 -1.24 -4.86 -7.36
N ILE A 138 -0.94 -4.06 -8.39
CA ILE A 138 -1.29 -4.37 -9.78
C ILE A 138 -0.63 -5.69 -10.22
N ILE A 139 0.67 -5.87 -9.93
CA ILE A 139 1.38 -7.11 -10.28
C ILE A 139 0.79 -8.34 -9.56
N VAL A 140 0.36 -8.18 -8.30
CA VAL A 140 -0.33 -9.25 -7.56
C VAL A 140 -1.69 -9.57 -8.19
N ILE A 141 -2.50 -8.57 -8.52
CA ILE A 141 -3.81 -8.77 -9.14
C ILE A 141 -3.67 -9.48 -10.49
N LEU A 142 -2.72 -9.05 -11.34
CA LEU A 142 -2.44 -9.72 -12.60
C LEU A 142 -2.05 -11.19 -12.40
N SER A 143 -1.26 -11.48 -11.36
CA SER A 143 -0.89 -12.86 -11.02
C SER A 143 -2.09 -13.70 -10.55
N VAL A 144 -3.01 -13.12 -9.77
CA VAL A 144 -4.21 -13.82 -9.31
C VAL A 144 -5.18 -14.09 -10.46
N VAL A 145 -5.37 -13.12 -11.36
CA VAL A 145 -6.19 -13.28 -12.57
C VAL A 145 -5.63 -14.40 -13.45
N GLU A 146 -4.31 -14.45 -13.60
CA GLU A 146 -3.63 -15.47 -14.39
C GLU A 146 -3.80 -16.89 -13.81
N LEU A 147 -3.63 -17.05 -12.50
CA LEU A 147 -3.94 -18.31 -11.83
C LEU A 147 -5.43 -18.67 -11.95
N GLY A 148 -6.30 -17.67 -11.81
CA GLY A 148 -7.75 -17.81 -11.96
C GLY A 148 -8.13 -18.36 -13.33
N GLN A 149 -7.54 -17.83 -14.40
CA GLN A 149 -7.78 -18.31 -15.77
C GLN A 149 -7.16 -19.69 -16.03
N THR A 150 -6.08 -20.04 -15.34
CA THR A 150 -5.43 -21.35 -15.46
C THR A 150 -6.26 -22.45 -14.77
N TYR A 151 -6.82 -22.19 -13.58
CA TYR A 151 -7.54 -23.20 -12.78
C TYR A 151 -9.07 -23.17 -12.94
N PHE A 152 -9.66 -21.98 -13.09
CA PHE A 152 -11.11 -21.78 -13.22
C PHE A 152 -11.52 -21.32 -14.61
N GLY A 153 -10.59 -21.30 -15.58
CA GLY A 153 -10.94 -21.06 -16.97
C GLY A 153 -11.89 -22.16 -17.44
N GLU A 154 -13.14 -21.78 -17.69
CA GLU A 154 -14.07 -22.62 -18.46
C GLU A 154 -13.35 -23.13 -19.72
N PRO A 155 -13.48 -24.42 -20.09
CA PRO A 155 -13.00 -24.88 -21.39
C PRO A 155 -13.66 -23.99 -22.43
N ALA A 156 -12.87 -23.17 -23.11
CA ALA A 156 -13.37 -22.21 -24.07
C ALA A 156 -14.32 -22.94 -25.02
N ARG A 157 -15.58 -22.50 -25.06
CA ARG A 157 -16.57 -22.96 -26.04
C ARG A 157 -15.88 -23.02 -27.40
N GLU A 158 -15.92 -24.19 -28.03
CA GLU A 158 -15.34 -24.49 -29.34
C GLU A 158 -15.59 -23.30 -30.30
N GLY A 159 -14.54 -22.54 -30.64
CA GLY A 159 -14.67 -21.42 -31.58
C GLY A 159 -13.71 -20.26 -31.34
N VAL A 160 -13.26 -20.04 -30.10
CA VAL A 160 -12.19 -19.07 -29.81
C VAL A 160 -11.00 -19.82 -29.27
N GLN A 161 -10.05 -20.12 -30.14
CA GLN A 161 -8.79 -20.74 -29.78
C GLN A 161 -7.97 -19.78 -28.89
N SER A 162 -8.18 -19.85 -27.58
CA SER A 162 -7.58 -18.98 -26.55
C SER A 162 -6.11 -19.32 -26.23
N ASN A 163 -5.42 -20.03 -27.14
CA ASN A 163 -4.01 -20.40 -27.00
C ASN A 163 -3.07 -19.17 -26.93
N SER A 164 -3.50 -18.02 -27.48
CA SER A 164 -2.74 -16.77 -27.46
C SER A 164 -2.75 -16.07 -26.08
N GLY A 165 -3.88 -16.13 -25.37
CA GLY A 165 -4.04 -15.47 -24.07
C GLY A 165 -3.17 -16.12 -22.99
N LEU A 166 -3.16 -17.46 -22.94
CA LEU A 166 -2.37 -18.24 -21.97
C LEU A 166 -0.86 -17.98 -22.10
N SER A 167 -0.37 -17.76 -23.31
CA SER A 167 1.06 -17.44 -23.53
C SER A 167 1.45 -16.07 -22.98
N VAL A 168 0.61 -15.05 -23.20
CA VAL A 168 0.85 -13.69 -22.69
C VAL A 168 0.72 -13.62 -21.16
N LEU A 169 -0.24 -14.35 -20.61
CA LEU A 169 -0.47 -14.45 -19.17
C LEU A 169 0.75 -15.03 -18.44
N ARG A 170 1.38 -16.06 -19.01
CA ARG A 170 2.67 -16.58 -18.50
C ARG A 170 3.76 -15.51 -18.51
N THR A 171 3.81 -14.65 -19.53
CA THR A 171 4.77 -13.55 -19.61
C THR A 171 4.55 -12.48 -18.53
N PHE A 172 3.31 -12.24 -18.08
CA PHE A 172 3.06 -11.29 -16.99
C PHE A 172 3.71 -11.70 -15.67
N ARG A 173 3.95 -13.00 -15.46
CA ARG A 173 4.70 -13.47 -14.29
C ARG A 173 6.13 -12.90 -14.26
N LEU A 174 6.73 -12.60 -15.42
CA LEU A 174 8.04 -11.92 -15.50
C LEU A 174 8.00 -10.50 -14.93
N LEU A 175 6.85 -9.82 -14.95
CA LEU A 175 6.71 -8.47 -14.37
C LEU A 175 6.97 -8.46 -12.86
N ARG A 176 6.94 -9.62 -12.19
CA ARG A 176 7.33 -9.76 -10.79
C ARG A 176 8.78 -9.31 -10.56
N ILE A 177 9.67 -9.42 -11.55
CA ILE A 177 11.04 -8.89 -11.43
C ILE A 177 11.04 -7.37 -11.20
N LEU A 178 10.04 -6.65 -11.71
CA LEU A 178 9.92 -5.21 -11.52
C LEU A 178 9.66 -4.86 -10.04
N LYS A 179 9.17 -5.81 -9.24
CA LYS A 179 9.08 -5.61 -7.78
C LYS A 179 10.46 -5.39 -7.16
N LEU A 180 11.58 -5.86 -7.73
CA LEU A 180 12.93 -5.58 -7.21
C LEU A 180 13.20 -4.07 -7.13
N VAL A 181 12.61 -3.30 -8.05
CA VAL A 181 12.77 -1.84 -8.10
C VAL A 181 12.38 -1.21 -6.76
N ARG A 182 11.32 -1.68 -6.09
CA ARG A 182 10.89 -1.09 -4.81
C ARG A 182 11.93 -1.26 -3.70
N PHE A 183 12.76 -2.30 -3.77
CA PHE A 183 13.78 -2.64 -2.77
C PHE A 183 15.15 -2.03 -3.07
N MET A 184 15.40 -1.57 -4.30
CA MET A 184 16.64 -0.92 -4.71
C MET A 184 16.47 0.60 -4.76
N PRO A 185 16.73 1.36 -3.67
CA PRO A 185 16.55 2.81 -3.64
C PRO A 185 17.38 3.55 -4.69
N ASN A 186 18.57 3.02 -5.01
CA ASN A 186 19.44 3.56 -6.06
C ASN A 186 18.76 3.46 -7.44
N LEU A 187 18.17 2.29 -7.74
CA LEU A 187 17.45 2.06 -8.99
C LEU A 187 16.20 2.95 -9.08
N ARG A 188 15.46 3.13 -7.99
CA ARG A 188 14.30 4.04 -7.96
C ARG A 188 14.69 5.48 -8.31
N ARG A 189 15.75 5.98 -7.67
CA ARG A 189 16.24 7.34 -7.95
C ARG A 189 16.67 7.46 -9.41
N GLN A 190 17.38 6.47 -9.93
CA GLN A 190 17.83 6.47 -11.30
C GLN A 190 16.67 6.44 -12.30
N LEU A 191 15.69 5.57 -12.10
CA LEU A 191 14.47 5.53 -12.91
C LEU A 191 13.71 6.86 -12.87
N PHE A 192 13.62 7.49 -11.69
CA PHE A 192 12.96 8.79 -11.58
C PHE A 192 13.69 9.88 -12.37
N VAL A 193 15.02 9.93 -12.29
CA VAL A 193 15.83 10.89 -13.07
C VAL A 193 15.67 10.63 -14.57
N MET A 194 15.71 9.35 -14.99
CA MET A 194 15.50 8.96 -16.38
C MET A 194 14.13 9.42 -16.89
N LEU A 195 13.07 9.20 -16.11
CA LEU A 195 11.73 9.67 -16.44
C LEU A 195 11.65 11.20 -16.53
N ARG A 196 12.36 11.94 -15.67
CA ARG A 196 12.44 13.40 -15.77
C ARG A 196 13.12 13.89 -17.04
N THR A 197 14.14 13.17 -17.52
CA THR A 197 14.79 13.52 -18.80
C THR A 197 13.91 13.21 -20.00
N MET A 198 12.95 12.28 -19.87
CA MET A 198 11.99 11.96 -20.95
C MET A 198 11.08 13.15 -21.27
N ASP A 199 10.78 14.03 -20.31
CA ASP A 199 9.97 15.24 -20.56
C ASP A 199 10.64 16.13 -21.63
N ASN A 200 11.96 16.32 -21.55
CA ASN A 200 12.71 17.11 -22.53
C ASN A 200 12.82 16.38 -23.89
N VAL A 201 13.03 15.06 -23.85
CA VAL A 201 13.11 14.21 -25.04
C VAL A 201 11.77 14.18 -25.78
N ALA A 202 10.64 14.19 -25.06
CA ALA A 202 9.30 14.22 -25.62
C ALA A 202 9.05 15.50 -26.45
N VAL A 203 9.56 16.65 -26.01
CA VAL A 203 9.47 17.90 -26.79
C VAL A 203 10.21 17.76 -28.12
N PHE A 204 11.44 17.21 -28.10
CA PHE A 204 12.20 16.93 -29.32
C PHE A 204 11.46 15.97 -30.26
N PHE A 205 10.91 14.87 -29.73
CA PHE A 205 10.09 13.94 -30.52
C PHE A 205 8.83 14.60 -31.08
N SER A 206 8.17 15.48 -30.32
CA SER A 206 6.98 16.18 -30.81
C SER A 206 7.29 17.10 -32.00
N LEU A 207 8.42 17.82 -31.96
CA LEU A 207 8.90 18.63 -33.08
C LEU A 207 9.28 17.77 -34.29
N LEU A 208 9.92 16.62 -34.05
CA LEU A 208 10.26 15.67 -35.11
C LEU A 208 9.01 15.14 -35.82
N ILE A 209 7.98 14.76 -35.05
CA ILE A 209 6.70 14.30 -35.61
C ILE A 209 6.03 15.41 -36.42
N LEU A 210 6.05 16.66 -35.93
CA LEU A 210 5.50 17.82 -36.63
C LEU A 210 6.23 18.08 -37.95
N PHE A 211 7.56 18.00 -37.95
CA PHE A 211 8.37 18.13 -39.16
C PHE A 211 8.03 17.02 -40.16
N ILE A 212 7.99 15.76 -39.72
CA ILE A 212 7.62 14.63 -40.57
C ILE A 212 6.22 14.84 -41.17
N PHE A 213 5.26 15.37 -40.41
CA PHE A 213 3.91 15.65 -40.89
C PHE A 213 3.85 16.75 -41.95
N ILE A 214 4.69 17.80 -41.83
CA ILE A 214 4.72 18.92 -42.80
C ILE A 214 5.39 18.54 -44.12
N PHE A 215 6.44 17.72 -44.08
CA PHE A 215 7.23 17.34 -45.26
C PHE A 215 6.83 16.00 -45.89
N ARG A 216 5.81 15.32 -45.33
CA ARG A 216 5.10 14.19 -45.96
C ARG A 216 3.96 14.70 -46.82
#